data_AF-A0A536SQ51-F1
#
_entry.id   AF-A0A536SQ51-F1
#
_cell.length_a   1.000
_cell.length_b   1.000
_cell.length_c   1.000
_cell.angle_alpha   90.00
_cell.angle_beta   90.00
_cell.angle_gamma   90.00
#
_symmetry.space_group_name_H-M   'P 1'
#
loop_
_entity.id
_entity.type
_entity.pdbx_description
1 polymer ?
#
loop_
_entity_poly.entity_id
_entity_poly.type
_entity_poly.pdbx_seq_one_letter_code
_entity_poly.pdbx_strand_id
1 'polypeptide(L)'
;MLKIVKRACAATPLLVIFSVAWIPPQAFAQISLCIPGLTCPSPDTTPPTVSITSPANGATVSGTISVTASASDNRGVAGVQFQLDGVNFGAEDTTAPYSISWDTTAASNGSHTLTAVARDAAGNRTTSSPVTVTVSNTAPPPPPPSATKRYEETDPSVSFSPGWNQDAGWFAWSGGTAQESMTPGTQATFSFTGTSVTWLGMRGPDSGIARVSVDGVFVSQVDMFARSYEVHIPVFVAKGLSNSGHTLTIEVTGLKSTDPQATSSPFAVVVVDAFDVPAQVVSQLQDTDPDVTFTAGWTAGDTSKSWSGWFATVSTTPGARATLTFNGTSVSWIGYRGPDAGIANVYLDGSFAGQVDLYFSAPREQAIVFTSPPLADGNHTITIEATGQKNTASSGAQVVVDAFDVMRPGTRFEETESSVITYTNPGDWVQGNLNRAWSLGTIAASNVPGARATFTFTGTSVSWIGSRKSTTGIANVYLDGAFVTQVDTYFPTDGLQDTIFTSPPLAAGSHTLTVEVTGQRNPASASTYVVVDAFDVRP
;
A
#
# COMPACT_ATOMS: atom_id res chain seq x y z
N MET A 1 -30.20 -8.20 49.39
CA MET A 1 -30.98 -8.55 50.59
C MET A 1 -30.48 -9.89 51.14
N LEU A 2 -29.56 -9.85 52.10
CA LEU A 2 -28.76 -11.02 52.49
C LEU A 2 -29.47 -11.81 53.61
N LYS A 3 -29.96 -13.01 53.26
CA LYS A 3 -30.39 -14.05 54.20
C LYS A 3 -29.15 -14.69 54.83
N ILE A 4 -28.92 -14.42 56.12
CA ILE A 4 -27.91 -15.15 56.91
C ILE A 4 -28.62 -16.34 57.58
N VAL A 5 -28.33 -17.53 57.06
CA VAL A 5 -28.67 -18.82 57.68
C VAL A 5 -27.66 -19.06 58.81
N LYS A 6 -28.05 -18.79 60.07
CA LYS A 6 -27.29 -19.26 61.24
C LYS A 6 -27.62 -20.74 61.48
N ARG A 7 -26.67 -21.62 61.18
CA ARG A 7 -26.63 -22.97 61.75
C ARG A 7 -26.35 -22.84 63.25
N ALA A 8 -27.22 -23.45 64.04
CA ALA A 8 -27.11 -23.52 65.48
C ALA A 8 -25.89 -24.36 65.90
N CYS A 9 -25.14 -23.86 66.87
CA CYS A 9 -24.40 -24.69 67.81
C CYS A 9 -24.80 -24.21 69.20
N ALA A 10 -25.48 -25.07 69.94
CA ALA A 10 -26.01 -24.76 71.26
C ALA A 10 -24.88 -24.73 72.29
N ALA A 11 -24.73 -23.63 73.01
CA ALA A 11 -24.01 -23.58 74.28
C ALA A 11 -24.76 -22.65 75.25
N THR A 12 -25.12 -23.21 76.40
CA THR A 12 -25.84 -22.64 77.54
C THR A 12 -25.17 -21.36 78.06
N PRO A 13 -25.90 -20.31 78.47
CA PRO A 13 -25.27 -19.10 78.98
C PRO A 13 -24.96 -19.27 80.48
N LEU A 14 -23.69 -19.16 80.86
CA LEU A 14 -23.30 -18.90 82.24
C LEU A 14 -23.19 -17.37 82.42
N LEU A 15 -24.12 -16.83 83.20
CA LEU A 15 -24.20 -15.43 83.58
C LEU A 15 -23.06 -15.09 84.54
N VAL A 16 -22.12 -14.23 84.14
CA VAL A 16 -21.20 -13.56 85.06
C VAL A 16 -21.28 -12.06 84.82
N ILE A 17 -21.78 -11.37 85.85
CA ILE A 17 -21.90 -9.91 85.94
C ILE A 17 -20.52 -9.37 86.32
N PHE A 18 -19.98 -8.42 85.53
CA PHE A 18 -18.94 -7.51 86.03
C PHE A 18 -19.25 -6.05 85.65
N SER A 19 -19.00 -5.21 86.64
CA SER A 19 -19.36 -3.81 86.79
C SER A 19 -18.54 -2.86 85.90
N VAL A 20 -19.13 -1.68 85.69
CA VAL A 20 -18.68 -0.57 84.85
C VAL A 20 -17.33 0.03 85.28
N ALA A 21 -16.38 0.13 84.34
CA ALA A 21 -15.34 1.18 84.33
C ALA A 21 -14.84 1.44 82.90
N TRP A 22 -14.75 2.73 82.56
CA TRP A 22 -14.37 3.32 81.27
C TRP A 22 -12.85 3.20 81.03
N ILE A 23 -12.41 2.64 79.90
CA ILE A 23 -11.00 2.64 79.43
C ILE A 23 -11.00 2.91 77.90
N PRO A 24 -10.12 3.80 77.38
CA PRO A 24 -10.09 4.21 75.97
C PRO A 24 -9.67 3.09 74.99
N PRO A 25 -10.06 3.14 73.70
CA PRO A 25 -9.90 2.04 72.77
C PRO A 25 -8.52 2.07 72.09
N GLN A 26 -7.54 1.36 72.62
CA GLN A 26 -6.36 0.91 71.87
C GLN A 26 -5.95 -0.49 72.37
N ALA A 27 -5.73 -1.41 71.44
CA ALA A 27 -5.30 -2.81 71.59
C ALA A 27 -6.30 -3.77 72.26
N PHE A 28 -7.20 -4.35 71.46
CA PHE A 28 -7.79 -5.66 71.76
C PHE A 28 -6.69 -6.73 71.63
N ALA A 29 -5.96 -7.01 72.72
CA ALA A 29 -5.25 -8.27 72.84
C ALA A 29 -6.29 -9.38 72.97
N GLN A 30 -6.32 -10.32 72.02
CA GLN A 30 -7.18 -11.48 72.10
C GLN A 30 -6.80 -12.31 73.34
N ILE A 31 -7.71 -12.36 74.31
CA ILE A 31 -7.71 -13.40 75.34
C ILE A 31 -8.05 -14.71 74.63
N SER A 32 -7.02 -15.54 74.43
CA SER A 32 -7.18 -16.90 73.92
C SER A 32 -7.78 -17.77 75.03
N LEU A 33 -9.10 -17.98 74.99
CA LEU A 33 -9.75 -19.06 75.74
C LEU A 33 -9.29 -20.40 75.13
N CYS A 34 -8.21 -20.96 75.68
CA CYS A 34 -7.78 -22.32 75.37
C CYS A 34 -8.80 -23.32 75.93
N ILE A 35 -9.69 -23.82 75.06
CA ILE A 35 -10.29 -25.15 75.25
C ILE A 35 -9.19 -26.16 74.89
N PRO A 36 -8.78 -27.08 75.80
CA PRO A 36 -7.80 -28.10 75.47
C PRO A 36 -8.35 -29.00 74.34
N GLY A 37 -7.69 -29.00 73.17
CA GLY A 37 -8.00 -29.90 72.06
C GLY A 37 -8.51 -29.24 70.76
N LEU A 38 -8.71 -27.92 70.72
CA LEU A 38 -9.03 -27.18 69.49
C LEU A 38 -7.85 -26.32 69.06
N THR A 39 -7.02 -26.81 68.15
CA THR A 39 -6.01 -25.99 67.48
C THR A 39 -6.71 -25.09 66.46
N CYS A 40 -6.78 -23.78 66.71
CA CYS A 40 -7.18 -22.83 65.67
C CYS A 40 -6.08 -22.83 64.59
N PRO A 41 -6.41 -23.00 63.29
CA PRO A 41 -5.41 -22.91 62.24
C PRO A 41 -4.76 -21.52 62.26
N SER A 42 -3.43 -21.48 62.09
CA SER A 42 -2.70 -20.21 62.04
C SER A 42 -3.27 -19.30 60.93
N PRO A 43 -3.52 -18.01 61.20
CA PRO A 43 -3.99 -17.06 60.19
C PRO A 43 -3.10 -17.09 58.95
N ASP A 44 -3.71 -17.03 57.77
CA ASP A 44 -2.94 -16.93 56.53
C ASP A 44 -2.49 -15.50 56.30
N THR A 45 -1.19 -15.31 56.08
CA THR A 45 -0.57 -14.01 55.89
C THR A 45 0.24 -13.93 54.60
N THR A 46 0.22 -14.97 53.77
CA THR A 46 0.96 -15.01 52.51
C THR A 46 0.05 -14.51 51.38
N PRO A 47 0.41 -13.44 50.67
CA PRO A 47 -0.38 -12.98 49.53
C PRO A 47 -0.21 -13.88 48.29
N PRO A 48 -1.24 -13.97 47.43
CA PRO A 48 -1.13 -14.66 46.14
C PRO A 48 -0.06 -14.08 45.21
N THR A 49 0.40 -14.86 44.23
CA THR A 49 1.10 -14.36 43.04
C THR A 49 0.13 -14.25 41.87
N VAL A 50 0.33 -13.27 40.98
CA VAL A 50 -0.52 -13.07 39.80
C VAL A 50 0.22 -12.41 38.64
N SER A 51 -0.05 -12.86 37.42
CA SER A 51 0.47 -12.28 36.17
C SER A 51 -0.56 -12.39 35.04
N ILE A 52 -0.72 -11.34 34.25
CA ILE A 52 -1.45 -11.40 32.97
C ILE A 52 -0.66 -12.29 32.00
N THR A 53 -1.33 -13.25 31.38
CA THR A 53 -0.75 -14.22 30.43
C THR A 53 -1.12 -13.93 28.98
N SER A 54 -2.22 -13.21 28.75
CA SER A 54 -2.62 -12.69 27.44
C SER A 54 -3.47 -11.44 27.64
N PRO A 55 -3.35 -10.41 26.79
CA PRO A 55 -2.39 -10.25 25.69
C PRO A 55 -0.94 -10.09 26.19
N ALA A 56 0.04 -10.25 25.28
CA ALA A 56 1.45 -10.00 25.58
C ALA A 56 1.73 -8.50 25.73
N ASN A 57 2.76 -8.13 26.50
CA ASN A 57 3.18 -6.74 26.62
C ASN A 57 3.64 -6.19 25.26
N GLY A 58 3.12 -5.02 24.87
CA GLY A 58 3.34 -4.38 23.58
C GLY A 58 2.42 -4.86 22.45
N ALA A 59 1.45 -5.75 22.71
CA ALA A 59 0.56 -6.25 21.67
C ALA A 59 -0.40 -5.16 21.15
N THR A 60 -0.67 -5.18 19.85
CA THR A 60 -1.78 -4.42 19.24
C THR A 60 -3.03 -5.29 19.23
N VAL A 61 -4.15 -4.75 19.70
CA VAL A 61 -5.41 -5.48 19.88
C VAL A 61 -6.57 -4.74 19.20
N SER A 62 -7.50 -5.52 18.66
CA SER A 62 -8.71 -5.01 17.98
C SER A 62 -9.86 -6.03 18.10
N GLY A 63 -11.09 -5.55 17.94
CA GLY A 63 -12.29 -6.39 18.05
C GLY A 63 -12.51 -6.92 19.47
N THR A 64 -12.93 -8.18 19.60
CA THR A 64 -13.11 -8.83 20.90
C THR A 64 -11.94 -9.76 21.20
N ILE A 65 -11.22 -9.51 22.29
CA ILE A 65 -10.08 -10.33 22.73
C ILE A 65 -10.31 -10.93 24.11
N SER A 66 -9.57 -11.99 24.44
CA SER A 66 -9.55 -12.57 25.79
C SER A 66 -8.33 -12.10 26.57
N VAL A 67 -8.57 -11.50 27.73
CA VAL A 67 -7.53 -11.18 28.72
C VAL A 67 -7.49 -12.32 29.73
N THR A 68 -6.34 -12.94 29.91
CA THR A 68 -6.15 -14.09 30.80
C THR A 68 -5.08 -13.83 31.85
N ALA A 69 -5.21 -14.44 33.02
CA ALA A 69 -4.24 -14.33 34.10
C ALA A 69 -3.93 -15.70 34.73
N SER A 70 -2.69 -15.87 35.16
CA SER A 70 -2.27 -16.95 36.04
C SER A 70 -2.14 -16.40 37.46
N ALA A 71 -2.74 -17.08 38.43
CA ALA A 71 -2.62 -16.74 39.85
C ALA A 71 -2.43 -18.02 40.68
N SER A 72 -1.61 -17.93 41.74
CA SER A 72 -1.36 -19.05 42.64
C SER A 72 -1.13 -18.54 44.07
N ASP A 73 -1.43 -19.38 45.05
CA ASP A 73 -1.29 -19.06 46.47
C ASP A 73 -1.03 -20.34 47.28
N ASN A 74 -0.46 -20.22 48.49
CA ASN A 74 -0.16 -21.37 49.35
C ASN A 74 -1.41 -22.04 49.97
N ARG A 75 -2.54 -21.32 50.09
CA ARG A 75 -3.84 -21.86 50.54
C ARG A 75 -4.97 -21.69 49.53
N GLY A 76 -4.68 -21.06 48.40
CA GLY A 76 -5.55 -21.00 47.23
C GLY A 76 -6.08 -19.60 46.97
N VAL A 77 -6.26 -19.31 45.69
CA VAL A 77 -6.75 -18.01 45.23
C VAL A 77 -8.26 -17.98 45.29
N ALA A 78 -8.82 -17.01 46.02
CA ALA A 78 -10.26 -16.82 46.13
C ALA A 78 -10.83 -16.08 44.91
N GLY A 79 -10.01 -15.37 44.13
CA GLY A 79 -10.41 -14.74 42.87
C GLY A 79 -9.42 -13.72 42.34
N VAL A 80 -9.63 -13.33 41.09
CA VAL A 80 -8.82 -12.40 40.31
C VAL A 80 -9.72 -11.30 39.73
N GLN A 81 -9.44 -10.05 40.08
CA GLN A 81 -10.08 -8.88 39.51
C GLN A 81 -9.18 -8.28 38.42
N PHE A 82 -9.65 -8.29 37.17
CA PHE A 82 -8.98 -7.60 36.08
C PHE A 82 -9.21 -6.08 36.16
N GLN A 83 -8.24 -5.30 35.71
CA GLN A 83 -8.31 -3.85 35.64
C GLN A 83 -7.79 -3.34 34.29
N LEU A 84 -8.47 -2.32 33.75
CA LEU A 84 -8.11 -1.57 32.55
C LEU A 84 -7.87 -0.12 32.97
N ASP A 85 -6.68 0.39 32.69
CA ASP A 85 -6.23 1.75 33.04
C ASP A 85 -6.42 2.10 34.53
N GLY A 86 -6.19 1.09 35.39
CA GLY A 86 -6.31 1.20 36.85
C GLY A 86 -7.74 1.10 37.39
N VAL A 87 -8.74 0.88 36.54
CA VAL A 87 -10.15 0.71 36.91
C VAL A 87 -10.57 -0.75 36.79
N ASN A 88 -11.38 -1.25 37.73
CA ASN A 88 -11.91 -2.62 37.65
C ASN A 88 -12.67 -2.85 36.34
N PHE A 89 -12.21 -3.85 35.59
CA PHE A 89 -12.78 -4.26 34.32
C PHE A 89 -13.55 -5.57 34.53
N GLY A 90 -14.88 -5.46 34.54
CA GLY A 90 -15.79 -6.56 34.82
C GLY A 90 -15.84 -7.00 36.29
N ALA A 91 -16.60 -8.08 36.53
CA ALA A 91 -16.69 -8.71 37.84
C ALA A 91 -15.44 -9.54 38.14
N GLU A 92 -15.14 -9.72 39.42
CA GLU A 92 -14.06 -10.59 39.86
C GLU A 92 -14.32 -12.04 39.46
N ASP A 93 -13.32 -12.65 38.82
CA ASP A 93 -13.36 -14.05 38.43
C ASP A 93 -12.92 -14.93 39.60
N THR A 94 -13.79 -15.85 40.03
CA THR A 94 -13.55 -16.70 41.20
C THR A 94 -13.19 -18.14 40.81
N THR A 95 -13.06 -18.43 39.52
CA THR A 95 -12.82 -19.78 38.99
C THR A 95 -11.67 -19.79 37.99
N ALA A 96 -10.61 -20.56 38.28
CA ALA A 96 -9.54 -20.79 37.33
C ALA A 96 -10.02 -21.72 36.18
N PRO A 97 -9.59 -21.53 34.92
CA PRO A 97 -8.63 -20.52 34.45
C PRO A 97 -9.24 -19.11 34.40
N TYR A 98 -8.51 -18.12 34.95
CA TYR A 98 -9.02 -16.76 35.08
C TYR A 98 -9.00 -16.02 33.74
N SER A 99 -10.16 -15.54 33.31
CA SER A 99 -10.27 -14.84 32.03
C SER A 99 -11.41 -13.83 31.98
N ILE A 100 -11.25 -12.80 31.16
CA ILE A 100 -12.31 -11.86 30.82
C ILE A 100 -12.29 -11.53 29.33
N SER A 101 -13.48 -11.40 28.74
CA SER A 101 -13.65 -10.92 27.37
C SER A 101 -13.59 -9.40 27.37
N TRP A 102 -12.75 -8.83 26.51
CA TRP A 102 -12.67 -7.40 26.28
C TRP A 102 -13.08 -7.06 24.85
N ASP A 103 -14.18 -6.33 24.72
CA ASP A 103 -14.54 -5.65 23.47
C ASP A 103 -13.74 -4.35 23.37
N THR A 104 -12.67 -4.37 22.57
CA THR A 104 -11.80 -3.21 22.40
C THR A 104 -12.49 -2.10 21.62
N THR A 105 -13.55 -2.39 20.87
CA THR A 105 -14.26 -1.39 20.04
C THR A 105 -14.93 -0.29 20.85
N ALA A 106 -15.18 -0.56 22.15
CA ALA A 106 -15.71 0.41 23.10
C ALA A 106 -14.63 1.24 23.81
N ALA A 107 -13.35 0.92 23.63
CA ALA A 107 -12.22 1.69 24.16
C ALA A 107 -11.71 2.70 23.14
N SER A 108 -11.05 3.76 23.62
CA SER A 108 -10.32 4.69 22.75
C SER A 108 -9.20 3.98 22.00
N ASN A 109 -8.85 4.43 20.79
CA ASN A 109 -7.60 3.98 20.17
C ASN A 109 -6.39 4.57 20.91
N GLY A 110 -5.30 3.80 21.01
CA GLY A 110 -4.08 4.21 21.70
C GLY A 110 -3.62 3.23 22.78
N SER A 111 -2.71 3.68 23.63
CA SER A 111 -2.10 2.85 24.66
C SER A 111 -3.06 2.64 25.85
N HIS A 112 -3.25 1.37 26.23
CA HIS A 112 -4.01 0.93 27.39
C HIS A 112 -3.17 0.03 28.29
N THR A 113 -3.46 0.04 29.60
CA THR A 113 -2.73 -0.77 30.58
C THR A 113 -3.65 -1.77 31.26
N LEU A 114 -3.28 -3.05 31.18
CA LEU A 114 -3.96 -4.16 31.84
C LEU A 114 -3.20 -4.59 33.10
N THR A 115 -3.93 -4.78 34.19
CA THR A 115 -3.41 -5.42 35.42
C THR A 115 -4.44 -6.40 35.97
N ALA A 116 -3.99 -7.33 36.83
CA ALA A 116 -4.85 -8.25 37.57
C ALA A 116 -4.53 -8.19 39.06
N VAL A 117 -5.57 -8.18 39.89
CA VAL A 117 -5.48 -8.20 41.37
C VAL A 117 -6.01 -9.54 41.86
N ALA A 118 -5.13 -10.40 42.39
CA ALA A 118 -5.53 -11.65 43.01
C ALA A 118 -5.74 -11.47 44.52
N ARG A 119 -6.74 -12.15 45.09
CA ARG A 119 -6.96 -12.23 46.54
C ARG A 119 -7.13 -13.68 47.01
N ASP A 120 -6.74 -13.96 48.24
CA ASP A 120 -7.05 -15.21 48.93
C ASP A 120 -8.31 -15.08 49.80
N ALA A 121 -8.66 -16.15 50.52
CA ALA A 121 -9.82 -16.17 51.43
C ALA A 121 -9.57 -15.45 52.78
N ALA A 122 -8.30 -15.17 53.11
CA ALA A 122 -7.91 -14.44 54.31
C ALA A 122 -7.88 -12.91 54.11
N GLY A 123 -7.97 -12.46 52.86
CA GLY A 123 -7.98 -11.06 52.46
C GLY A 123 -6.63 -10.52 52.00
N ASN A 124 -5.59 -11.35 51.89
CA ASN A 124 -4.30 -10.93 51.32
C ASN A 124 -4.46 -10.69 49.81
N ARG A 125 -3.74 -9.69 49.27
CA ARG A 125 -3.88 -9.24 47.88
C ARG A 125 -2.54 -8.94 47.23
N THR A 126 -2.46 -9.19 45.93
CA THR A 126 -1.32 -8.82 45.08
C THR A 126 -1.82 -8.31 43.73
N THR A 127 -1.21 -7.24 43.22
CA THR A 127 -1.43 -6.72 41.87
C THR A 127 -0.30 -7.17 40.96
N SER A 128 -0.60 -7.60 39.74
CA SER A 128 0.38 -8.02 38.76
C SER A 128 1.24 -6.84 38.27
N SER A 129 2.38 -7.14 37.63
CA SER A 129 3.03 -6.17 36.74
C SER A 129 2.06 -5.71 35.64
N PRO A 130 2.15 -4.45 35.19
CA PRO A 130 1.31 -3.94 34.11
C PRO A 130 1.69 -4.56 32.75
N VAL A 131 0.68 -4.82 31.93
CA VAL A 131 0.80 -5.16 30.51
C VAL A 131 0.24 -4.00 29.70
N THR A 132 1.09 -3.34 28.91
CA THR A 132 0.68 -2.25 28.03
C THR A 132 0.33 -2.81 26.65
N VAL A 133 -0.80 -2.40 26.09
CA VAL A 133 -1.27 -2.77 24.75
C VAL A 133 -1.73 -1.56 23.96
N THR A 134 -1.72 -1.65 22.64
CA THR A 134 -2.24 -0.61 21.75
C THR A 134 -3.58 -1.03 21.17
N VAL A 135 -4.66 -0.32 21.48
CA VAL A 135 -5.96 -0.52 20.86
C VAL A 135 -5.99 0.19 19.50
N SER A 136 -6.35 -0.55 18.45
CA SER A 136 -6.50 -0.02 17.09
C SER A 136 -7.78 -0.57 16.44
N ASN A 137 -8.91 0.14 16.64
CA ASN A 137 -10.22 -0.21 16.06
C ASN A 137 -10.57 0.60 14.81
N THR A 138 -9.68 1.47 14.34
CA THR A 138 -9.86 2.10 13.03
C THR A 138 -9.77 1.01 11.98
N ALA A 139 -10.84 0.83 11.19
CA ALA A 139 -10.70 0.17 9.90
C ALA A 139 -9.53 0.85 9.18
N PRO A 140 -8.65 0.09 8.49
CA PRO A 140 -7.69 0.73 7.62
C PRO A 140 -8.44 1.72 6.72
N PRO A 141 -7.88 2.89 6.42
CA PRO A 141 -8.51 3.79 5.46
C PRO A 141 -8.90 2.94 4.23
N PRO A 142 -10.10 3.15 3.66
CA PRO A 142 -10.46 2.43 2.46
C PRO A 142 -9.32 2.56 1.45
N PRO A 143 -9.01 1.52 0.66
CA PRO A 143 -8.02 1.62 -0.40
C PRO A 143 -8.15 2.97 -1.08
N PRO A 144 -7.05 3.75 -1.25
CA PRO A 144 -7.12 4.82 -2.22
C PRO A 144 -7.67 4.19 -3.51
N PRO A 145 -8.65 4.84 -4.18
CA PRO A 145 -9.13 4.36 -5.47
C PRO A 145 -7.89 4.07 -6.31
N SER A 146 -7.75 2.85 -6.86
CA SER A 146 -6.66 2.56 -7.79
C SER A 146 -6.65 3.69 -8.82
N ALA A 147 -5.53 4.38 -9.00
CA ALA A 147 -5.53 5.50 -9.91
C ALA A 147 -5.94 4.97 -11.28
N THR A 148 -7.01 5.52 -11.83
CA THR A 148 -7.49 5.20 -13.17
C THR A 148 -7.15 6.37 -14.07
N LYS A 149 -6.52 6.08 -15.20
CA LYS A 149 -6.47 7.03 -16.29
C LYS A 149 -7.80 6.97 -17.02
N ARG A 150 -8.49 8.11 -17.09
CA ARG A 150 -9.69 8.28 -17.89
C ARG A 150 -9.34 8.60 -19.33
N TYR A 151 -10.04 7.95 -20.24
CA TYR A 151 -10.03 8.19 -21.68
C TYR A 151 -11.44 8.61 -22.06
N GLU A 152 -11.62 9.88 -22.38
CA GLU A 152 -12.89 10.38 -22.90
C GLU A 152 -13.18 9.74 -24.26
N GLU A 153 -14.44 9.65 -24.65
CA GLU A 153 -14.89 9.22 -25.97
C GLU A 153 -14.29 10.02 -27.14
N THR A 154 -13.77 11.22 -26.88
CA THR A 154 -13.03 12.05 -27.84
C THR A 154 -11.54 11.73 -27.94
N ASP A 155 -11.00 10.83 -27.10
CA ASP A 155 -9.59 10.44 -27.12
C ASP A 155 -9.23 9.72 -28.44
N PRO A 156 -8.05 9.97 -29.04
CA PRO A 156 -7.64 9.32 -30.29
C PRO A 156 -7.59 7.79 -30.26
N SER A 157 -7.56 7.18 -29.09
CA SER A 157 -7.61 5.73 -28.89
C SER A 157 -9.03 5.14 -28.94
N VAL A 158 -10.05 5.99 -28.97
CA VAL A 158 -11.47 5.63 -29.13
C VAL A 158 -11.90 5.92 -30.57
N SER A 159 -12.63 4.99 -31.17
CA SER A 159 -13.15 5.13 -32.53
C SER A 159 -14.59 4.62 -32.63
N PHE A 160 -15.37 5.25 -33.51
CA PHE A 160 -16.77 4.93 -33.73
C PHE A 160 -17.02 4.64 -35.20
N SER A 161 -17.75 3.56 -35.50
CA SER A 161 -18.26 3.32 -36.85
C SER A 161 -19.31 4.37 -37.24
N PRO A 162 -19.65 4.53 -38.53
CA PRO A 162 -20.79 5.37 -38.92
C PRO A 162 -22.07 4.99 -38.17
N GLY A 163 -22.83 5.99 -37.70
CA GLY A 163 -24.10 5.79 -36.98
C GLY A 163 -24.06 6.10 -35.48
N TRP A 164 -22.93 6.58 -34.95
CA TRP A 164 -22.84 7.22 -33.64
C TRP A 164 -22.97 8.74 -33.78
N ASN A 165 -23.65 9.37 -32.84
CA ASN A 165 -23.79 10.82 -32.77
C ASN A 165 -23.26 11.31 -31.41
N GLN A 166 -22.58 12.46 -31.45
CA GLN A 166 -22.14 13.10 -30.21
C GLN A 166 -23.33 13.76 -29.54
N ASP A 167 -23.57 13.41 -28.27
CA ASP A 167 -24.47 14.10 -27.39
C ASP A 167 -23.70 15.10 -26.52
N ALA A 168 -24.06 16.37 -26.64
CA ALA A 168 -23.58 17.47 -25.80
C ALA A 168 -24.74 18.07 -24.98
N GLY A 169 -25.82 17.30 -24.80
CA GLY A 169 -27.14 17.73 -24.34
C GLY A 169 -27.25 17.94 -22.83
N TRP A 170 -28.31 17.42 -22.23
CA TRP A 170 -28.76 17.78 -20.87
C TRP A 170 -27.98 17.13 -19.73
N PHE A 171 -27.17 16.12 -20.01
CA PHE A 171 -26.39 15.41 -19.00
C PHE A 171 -24.98 15.99 -18.88
N ALA A 172 -24.45 16.01 -17.66
CA ALA A 172 -23.14 16.58 -17.37
C ALA A 172 -21.99 15.58 -17.66
N TRP A 173 -21.91 15.08 -18.90
CA TRP A 173 -20.97 14.02 -19.34
C TRP A 173 -19.51 14.24 -18.92
N SER A 174 -18.75 13.14 -18.78
CA SER A 174 -17.31 13.23 -18.58
C SER A 174 -16.69 13.92 -19.79
N GLY A 175 -15.73 14.82 -19.57
CA GLY A 175 -15.21 15.65 -20.67
C GLY A 175 -16.21 16.60 -21.35
N GLY A 176 -17.50 16.59 -20.96
CA GLY A 176 -18.57 17.45 -21.47
C GLY A 176 -19.41 16.87 -22.60
N THR A 177 -19.05 15.73 -23.19
CA THR A 177 -19.82 15.06 -24.25
C THR A 177 -19.84 13.54 -24.08
N ALA A 178 -20.77 12.87 -24.75
CA ALA A 178 -20.78 11.41 -24.90
C ALA A 178 -21.12 11.04 -26.35
N GLN A 179 -20.92 9.78 -26.72
CA GLN A 179 -21.34 9.23 -28.02
C GLN A 179 -22.48 8.26 -27.81
N GLU A 180 -23.54 8.42 -28.60
CA GLU A 180 -24.72 7.56 -28.54
C GLU A 180 -25.06 6.95 -29.91
N SER A 181 -25.62 5.74 -29.88
CA SER A 181 -26.16 5.11 -31.08
C SER A 181 -27.34 4.19 -30.75
N MET A 182 -28.28 4.14 -31.70
CA MET A 182 -29.41 3.21 -31.72
C MET A 182 -29.38 2.29 -32.94
N THR A 183 -28.36 2.43 -33.80
CA THR A 183 -28.29 1.72 -35.07
C THR A 183 -27.67 0.33 -34.86
N PRO A 184 -28.41 -0.77 -35.08
CA PRO A 184 -27.87 -2.10 -34.82
C PRO A 184 -26.63 -2.40 -35.69
N GLY A 185 -25.61 -2.99 -35.07
CA GLY A 185 -24.35 -3.36 -35.71
C GLY A 185 -23.30 -2.25 -35.75
N THR A 186 -23.61 -1.02 -35.33
CA THR A 186 -22.60 0.02 -35.14
C THR A 186 -21.73 -0.28 -33.93
N GLN A 187 -20.47 0.14 -33.99
CA GLN A 187 -19.46 -0.23 -33.00
C GLN A 187 -18.71 0.98 -32.49
N ALA A 188 -18.47 1.00 -31.18
CA ALA A 188 -17.40 1.78 -30.55
C ALA A 188 -16.23 0.84 -30.25
N THR A 189 -15.01 1.25 -30.56
CA THR A 189 -13.79 0.49 -30.28
C THR A 189 -12.79 1.37 -29.54
N PHE A 190 -12.36 0.90 -28.38
CA PHE A 190 -11.34 1.54 -27.55
C PHE A 190 -10.09 0.65 -27.47
N SER A 191 -8.94 1.20 -27.83
CA SER A 191 -7.64 0.53 -27.73
C SER A 191 -6.90 0.99 -26.47
N PHE A 192 -6.52 0.07 -25.60
CA PHE A 192 -5.85 0.41 -24.34
C PHE A 192 -4.72 -0.55 -23.99
N THR A 193 -3.87 -0.16 -23.05
CA THR A 193 -2.90 -1.06 -22.42
C THR A 193 -3.21 -1.10 -20.93
N GLY A 194 -3.53 -2.28 -20.40
CA GLY A 194 -3.96 -2.41 -19.02
C GLY A 194 -4.51 -3.79 -18.69
N THR A 195 -4.51 -4.12 -17.41
CA THR A 195 -5.04 -5.40 -16.88
C THR A 195 -6.57 -5.41 -16.71
N SER A 196 -7.21 -4.26 -16.89
CA SER A 196 -8.65 -4.11 -16.86
C SER A 196 -9.07 -2.85 -17.60
N VAL A 197 -10.33 -2.80 -18.01
CA VAL A 197 -10.99 -1.61 -18.53
C VAL A 197 -12.41 -1.53 -17.96
N THR A 198 -12.80 -0.34 -17.56
CA THR A 198 -14.19 0.01 -17.23
C THR A 198 -14.74 0.88 -18.35
N TRP A 199 -15.90 0.50 -18.88
CA TRP A 199 -16.69 1.37 -19.74
C TRP A 199 -17.68 2.15 -18.87
N LEU A 200 -17.58 3.48 -18.94
CA LEU A 200 -18.51 4.42 -18.34
C LEU A 200 -19.57 4.82 -19.37
N GLY A 201 -20.81 4.84 -18.93
CA GLY A 201 -21.92 5.22 -19.78
C GLY A 201 -23.15 5.59 -18.96
N MET A 202 -24.30 5.44 -19.59
CA MET A 202 -25.60 5.71 -18.97
C MET A 202 -26.45 4.46 -18.94
N ARG A 203 -27.25 4.32 -17.88
CA ARG A 203 -28.43 3.44 -17.89
C ARG A 203 -29.70 4.27 -17.79
N GLY A 204 -30.77 3.80 -18.42
CA GLY A 204 -32.03 4.55 -18.46
C GLY A 204 -33.19 3.76 -19.05
N PRO A 205 -34.42 4.32 -19.02
CA PRO A 205 -35.64 3.62 -19.42
C PRO A 205 -35.71 3.27 -20.90
N ASP A 206 -34.91 3.97 -21.70
CA ASP A 206 -34.83 3.94 -23.15
C ASP A 206 -33.48 3.38 -23.66
N SER A 207 -32.63 2.94 -22.73
CA SER A 207 -31.35 2.34 -23.05
C SER A 207 -31.51 0.91 -23.59
N GLY A 208 -30.65 0.57 -24.55
CA GLY A 208 -30.64 -0.71 -25.23
C GLY A 208 -29.67 -1.71 -24.62
N ILE A 209 -29.52 -2.85 -25.29
CA ILE A 209 -28.53 -3.87 -24.95
C ILE A 209 -27.32 -3.70 -25.87
N ALA A 210 -26.12 -3.70 -25.31
CA ALA A 210 -24.87 -3.73 -26.06
C ALA A 210 -24.23 -5.11 -26.00
N ARG A 211 -23.57 -5.52 -27.09
CA ARG A 211 -22.72 -6.71 -27.12
C ARG A 211 -21.28 -6.27 -26.94
N VAL A 212 -20.60 -6.81 -25.93
CA VAL A 212 -19.23 -6.45 -25.59
C VAL A 212 -18.29 -7.58 -25.95
N SER A 213 -17.20 -7.23 -26.62
CA SER A 213 -16.09 -8.15 -26.94
C SER A 213 -14.77 -7.54 -26.49
N VAL A 214 -13.83 -8.37 -26.04
CA VAL A 214 -12.45 -7.99 -25.74
C VAL A 214 -11.55 -8.75 -26.69
N ASP A 215 -10.66 -8.06 -27.38
CA ASP A 215 -9.75 -8.61 -28.39
C ASP A 215 -10.48 -9.43 -29.47
N GLY A 216 -11.68 -8.97 -29.85
CA GLY A 216 -12.55 -9.65 -30.82
C GLY A 216 -13.29 -10.88 -30.28
N VAL A 217 -13.06 -11.27 -29.03
CA VAL A 217 -13.76 -12.39 -28.37
C VAL A 217 -14.97 -11.86 -27.60
N PHE A 218 -16.15 -12.43 -27.86
CA PHE A 218 -17.37 -12.07 -27.16
C PHE A 218 -17.25 -12.36 -25.65
N VAL A 219 -17.57 -11.36 -24.83
CA VAL A 219 -17.53 -11.46 -23.36
C VAL A 219 -18.94 -11.50 -22.77
N SER A 220 -19.78 -10.50 -23.07
CA SER A 220 -21.12 -10.40 -22.49
C SER A 220 -22.06 -9.53 -23.30
N GLN A 221 -23.36 -9.69 -23.09
CA GLN A 221 -24.35 -8.66 -23.40
C GLN A 221 -24.61 -7.83 -22.15
N VAL A 222 -24.64 -6.50 -22.32
CA VAL A 222 -24.85 -5.52 -21.26
C VAL A 222 -26.22 -4.91 -21.47
N ASP A 223 -27.17 -5.23 -20.58
CA ASP A 223 -28.47 -4.57 -20.52
C ASP A 223 -28.32 -3.24 -19.77
N MET A 224 -28.43 -2.14 -20.51
CA MET A 224 -28.28 -0.79 -19.96
C MET A 224 -29.61 -0.23 -19.45
N PHE A 225 -30.68 -1.03 -19.35
CA PHE A 225 -31.95 -0.56 -18.82
C PHE A 225 -31.86 -0.21 -17.33
N ALA A 226 -32.44 0.93 -16.97
CA ALA A 226 -32.78 1.31 -15.61
C ALA A 226 -34.11 2.10 -15.62
N ARG A 227 -34.87 2.10 -14.52
CA ARG A 227 -36.15 2.85 -14.45
C ARG A 227 -35.97 4.36 -14.34
N SER A 228 -34.76 4.80 -14.03
CA SER A 228 -34.32 6.19 -13.96
C SER A 228 -32.98 6.33 -14.67
N TYR A 229 -32.68 7.54 -15.15
CA TYR A 229 -31.37 7.82 -15.73
C TYR A 229 -30.27 7.82 -14.66
N GLU A 230 -29.24 7.04 -14.91
CA GLU A 230 -28.01 6.97 -14.13
C GLU A 230 -26.85 7.23 -15.09
N VAL A 231 -26.11 8.32 -14.89
CA VAL A 231 -25.01 8.77 -15.76
C VAL A 231 -23.65 8.62 -15.05
N HIS A 232 -22.56 8.54 -15.82
CA HIS A 232 -21.17 8.30 -15.34
C HIS A 232 -20.97 7.01 -14.57
N ILE A 233 -21.82 6.02 -14.81
CA ILE A 233 -21.73 4.76 -14.08
C ILE A 233 -20.90 3.74 -14.86
N PRO A 234 -20.17 2.87 -14.16
CA PRO A 234 -19.62 1.66 -14.74
C PRO A 234 -20.75 0.79 -15.30
N VAL A 235 -20.86 0.70 -16.62
CA VAL A 235 -21.85 -0.17 -17.28
C VAL A 235 -21.27 -1.54 -17.60
N PHE A 236 -19.94 -1.61 -17.74
CA PHE A 236 -19.21 -2.85 -17.94
C PHE A 236 -17.79 -2.74 -17.40
N VAL A 237 -17.26 -3.85 -16.89
CA VAL A 237 -15.86 -3.97 -16.48
C VAL A 237 -15.28 -5.28 -16.98
N ALA A 238 -14.22 -5.21 -17.78
CA ALA A 238 -13.36 -6.35 -18.07
C ALA A 238 -12.16 -6.32 -17.12
N LYS A 239 -11.87 -7.44 -16.46
CA LYS A 239 -10.75 -7.60 -15.51
C LYS A 239 -9.97 -8.86 -15.84
N GLY A 240 -8.77 -8.97 -15.26
CA GLY A 240 -7.93 -10.17 -15.41
C GLY A 240 -7.32 -10.30 -16.80
N LEU A 241 -7.19 -9.18 -17.52
CA LEU A 241 -6.49 -9.11 -18.78
C LEU A 241 -4.98 -9.12 -18.51
N SER A 242 -4.20 -9.57 -19.50
CA SER A 242 -2.76 -9.35 -19.46
C SER A 242 -2.47 -7.85 -19.48
N ASN A 243 -1.32 -7.39 -18.97
CA ASN A 243 -0.97 -5.97 -19.07
C ASN A 243 -0.39 -5.63 -20.45
N SER A 244 -1.15 -5.93 -21.50
CA SER A 244 -0.76 -5.77 -22.89
C SER A 244 -1.71 -4.82 -23.62
N GLY A 245 -1.45 -4.58 -24.91
CA GLY A 245 -2.44 -3.91 -25.76
C GLY A 245 -3.70 -4.76 -25.90
N HIS A 246 -4.85 -4.15 -25.70
CA HIS A 246 -6.18 -4.74 -25.80
C HIS A 246 -7.12 -3.85 -26.59
N THR A 247 -8.18 -4.45 -27.14
CA THR A 247 -9.31 -3.73 -27.72
C THR A 247 -10.61 -4.09 -27.01
N LEU A 248 -11.36 -3.08 -26.57
CA LEU A 248 -12.74 -3.22 -26.12
C LEU A 248 -13.66 -2.79 -27.26
N THR A 249 -14.52 -3.69 -27.72
CA THR A 249 -15.52 -3.42 -28.75
C THR A 249 -16.93 -3.50 -28.16
N ILE A 250 -17.70 -2.43 -28.35
CA ILE A 250 -19.08 -2.29 -27.93
C ILE A 250 -19.94 -2.21 -29.18
N GLU A 251 -20.74 -3.23 -29.43
CA GLU A 251 -21.64 -3.33 -30.59
C GLU A 251 -23.10 -3.08 -30.16
N VAL A 252 -23.78 -2.15 -30.82
CA VAL A 252 -25.20 -1.87 -30.58
C VAL A 252 -26.05 -3.02 -31.12
N THR A 253 -26.85 -3.67 -30.27
CA THR A 253 -27.66 -4.83 -30.72
C THR A 253 -29.03 -4.45 -31.28
N GLY A 254 -29.54 -3.26 -30.92
CA GLY A 254 -30.94 -2.88 -31.16
C GLY A 254 -31.96 -3.59 -30.26
N LEU A 255 -31.50 -4.48 -29.38
CA LEU A 255 -32.36 -5.17 -28.42
C LEU A 255 -32.63 -4.29 -27.19
N LYS A 256 -33.71 -4.60 -26.48
CA LYS A 256 -34.15 -3.91 -25.26
C LYS A 256 -34.33 -4.92 -24.14
N SER A 257 -34.30 -4.43 -22.90
CA SER A 257 -34.72 -5.21 -21.74
C SER A 257 -36.16 -5.71 -21.90
N THR A 258 -36.49 -6.80 -21.23
CA THR A 258 -37.86 -7.34 -21.20
C THR A 258 -38.79 -6.60 -20.24
N ASP A 259 -38.29 -5.59 -19.50
CA ASP A 259 -39.14 -4.76 -18.64
C ASP A 259 -40.17 -3.99 -19.48
N PRO A 260 -41.45 -3.94 -19.07
CA PRO A 260 -42.50 -3.24 -19.80
C PRO A 260 -42.15 -1.78 -20.15
N GLN A 261 -41.44 -1.07 -19.28
CA GLN A 261 -41.02 0.31 -19.53
C GLN A 261 -40.01 0.39 -20.69
N ALA A 262 -39.04 -0.52 -20.74
CA ALA A 262 -38.11 -0.62 -21.86
C ALA A 262 -38.82 -0.99 -23.17
N THR A 263 -39.73 -1.97 -23.13
CA THR A 263 -40.45 -2.45 -24.33
C THR A 263 -41.42 -1.42 -24.91
N SER A 264 -41.92 -0.49 -24.09
CA SER A 264 -42.81 0.59 -24.52
C SER A 264 -42.06 1.83 -25.04
N SER A 265 -40.77 1.98 -24.71
CA SER A 265 -39.91 2.99 -25.31
C SER A 265 -39.74 2.72 -26.82
N PRO A 266 -39.71 3.73 -27.70
CA PRO A 266 -39.34 3.54 -29.09
C PRO A 266 -37.82 3.37 -29.27
N PHE A 267 -37.01 3.74 -28.28
CA PHE A 267 -35.55 3.79 -28.39
C PHE A 267 -34.85 2.57 -27.76
N ALA A 268 -33.59 2.33 -28.17
CA ALA A 268 -32.69 1.32 -27.64
C ALA A 268 -31.27 1.90 -27.65
N VAL A 269 -31.05 2.95 -26.86
CA VAL A 269 -29.82 3.77 -26.92
C VAL A 269 -28.67 3.07 -26.21
N VAL A 270 -27.51 2.98 -26.87
CA VAL A 270 -26.24 2.64 -26.23
C VAL A 270 -25.40 3.91 -26.15
N VAL A 271 -24.83 4.19 -24.98
CA VAL A 271 -24.05 5.41 -24.72
C VAL A 271 -22.64 5.07 -24.25
N VAL A 272 -21.64 5.67 -24.89
CA VAL A 272 -20.24 5.63 -24.49
C VAL A 272 -19.84 7.02 -24.04
N ASP A 273 -19.61 7.17 -22.74
CA ASP A 273 -19.18 8.42 -22.10
C ASP A 273 -17.64 8.44 -22.02
N ALA A 274 -17.05 7.47 -21.32
CA ALA A 274 -15.61 7.37 -21.16
C ALA A 274 -15.15 5.94 -20.83
N PHE A 275 -13.84 5.76 -20.72
CA PHE A 275 -13.22 4.53 -20.26
C PHE A 275 -12.21 4.80 -19.15
N ASP A 276 -12.22 3.96 -18.13
CA ASP A 276 -11.20 3.97 -17.09
C ASP A 276 -10.31 2.74 -17.22
N VAL A 277 -9.00 2.98 -17.30
CA VAL A 277 -7.96 1.95 -17.28
C VAL A 277 -7.07 2.22 -16.07
N PRO A 278 -6.62 1.20 -15.31
CA PRO A 278 -5.63 1.42 -14.26
C PRO A 278 -4.45 2.22 -14.81
N ALA A 279 -4.07 3.29 -14.13
CA ALA A 279 -2.91 4.09 -14.49
C ALA A 279 -1.69 3.18 -14.57
N GLN A 280 -0.90 3.30 -15.63
CA GLN A 280 0.38 2.62 -15.70
C GLN A 280 1.41 3.48 -14.96
N VAL A 281 2.19 2.86 -14.09
CA VAL A 281 3.34 3.53 -13.46
C VAL A 281 4.48 3.50 -14.46
N VAL A 282 5.08 4.66 -14.73
CA VAL A 282 6.30 4.77 -15.53
C VAL A 282 7.44 5.16 -14.59
N SER A 283 8.42 4.28 -14.45
CA SER A 283 9.67 4.58 -13.76
C SER A 283 10.74 4.90 -14.79
N GLN A 284 11.31 6.09 -14.75
CA GLN A 284 12.44 6.46 -15.61
C GLN A 284 13.75 6.13 -14.90
N LEU A 285 14.44 5.10 -15.39
CA LEU A 285 15.72 4.61 -14.87
C LEU A 285 16.84 5.27 -15.66
N GLN A 286 17.74 5.98 -14.98
CA GLN A 286 18.87 6.65 -15.64
C GLN A 286 19.91 5.62 -16.14
N ASP A 287 20.79 6.03 -17.06
CA ASP A 287 21.93 5.21 -17.50
C ASP A 287 22.84 4.74 -16.35
N THR A 288 22.81 5.43 -15.21
CA THR A 288 23.57 5.11 -13.99
C THR A 288 22.82 4.24 -12.99
N ASP A 289 21.57 3.85 -13.29
CA ASP A 289 20.82 2.93 -12.44
C ASP A 289 21.62 1.60 -12.30
N PRO A 290 21.75 1.05 -11.08
CA PRO A 290 22.55 -0.16 -10.84
C PRO A 290 22.07 -1.41 -11.60
N ASP A 291 20.83 -1.44 -12.06
CA ASP A 291 20.31 -2.53 -12.90
C ASP A 291 20.73 -2.40 -14.38
N VAL A 292 21.39 -1.29 -14.75
CA VAL A 292 22.01 -1.08 -16.06
C VAL A 292 23.48 -1.49 -16.01
N THR A 293 23.87 -2.40 -16.89
CA THR A 293 25.24 -2.89 -17.02
C THR A 293 25.83 -2.56 -18.38
N PHE A 294 27.09 -2.16 -18.41
CA PHE A 294 27.83 -1.85 -19.63
C PHE A 294 29.05 -2.75 -19.77
N THR A 295 29.25 -3.28 -20.97
CA THR A 295 30.48 -3.98 -21.35
C THR A 295 31.60 -2.99 -21.74
N ALA A 296 32.81 -3.49 -21.98
CA ALA A 296 33.90 -2.65 -22.45
C ALA A 296 33.55 -1.96 -23.79
N GLY A 297 33.88 -0.66 -23.91
CA GLY A 297 33.64 0.14 -25.11
C GLY A 297 32.63 1.27 -24.95
N TRP A 298 31.96 1.36 -23.81
CA TRP A 298 31.12 2.50 -23.41
C TRP A 298 31.90 3.54 -22.61
N THR A 299 31.57 4.81 -22.81
CA THR A 299 32.09 5.96 -22.07
C THR A 299 30.93 6.62 -21.32
N ALA A 300 30.95 6.53 -20.00
CA ALA A 300 29.95 7.15 -19.14
C ALA A 300 30.25 8.64 -18.87
N GLY A 301 29.24 9.39 -18.44
CA GLY A 301 29.41 10.77 -17.98
C GLY A 301 29.51 11.80 -19.12
N ASP A 302 28.96 11.51 -20.30
CA ASP A 302 28.87 12.52 -21.35
C ASP A 302 27.94 13.64 -20.91
N THR A 303 28.44 14.88 -20.88
CA THR A 303 27.66 16.08 -20.56
C THR A 303 27.56 17.02 -21.77
N SER A 304 27.87 16.53 -22.98
CA SER A 304 27.92 17.36 -24.18
C SER A 304 26.55 17.86 -24.65
N LYS A 305 25.46 17.25 -24.16
CA LYS A 305 24.07 17.62 -24.49
C LYS A 305 23.18 17.62 -23.25
N SER A 306 21.93 18.05 -23.44
CA SER A 306 20.92 18.09 -22.39
C SER A 306 20.31 16.71 -22.16
N TRP A 307 20.99 15.88 -21.38
CA TRP A 307 20.55 14.52 -21.03
C TRP A 307 19.56 14.52 -19.87
N SER A 308 18.79 13.44 -19.74
CA SER A 308 18.10 13.16 -18.49
C SER A 308 19.13 12.91 -17.39
N GLY A 309 18.84 13.29 -16.14
CA GLY A 309 19.78 13.06 -15.04
C GLY A 309 21.18 13.72 -15.17
N TRP A 310 21.37 14.69 -16.08
CA TRP A 310 22.60 15.46 -16.36
C TRP A 310 23.67 14.83 -17.25
N PHE A 311 23.71 13.50 -17.42
CA PHE A 311 24.71 12.81 -18.23
C PHE A 311 24.13 11.60 -18.95
N ALA A 312 24.83 11.11 -19.96
CA ALA A 312 24.49 9.87 -20.66
C ALA A 312 25.74 9.00 -20.87
N THR A 313 25.51 7.75 -21.26
CA THR A 313 26.56 6.77 -21.57
C THR A 313 26.59 6.48 -23.06
N VAL A 314 27.77 6.60 -23.67
CA VAL A 314 27.96 6.68 -25.12
C VAL A 314 28.92 5.61 -25.62
N SER A 315 28.64 5.02 -26.78
CA SER A 315 29.57 4.12 -27.46
C SER A 315 29.58 4.33 -28.97
N THR A 316 30.75 4.14 -29.56
CA THR A 316 30.96 3.94 -31.01
C THR A 316 31.62 2.59 -31.30
N THR A 317 31.86 1.78 -30.26
CA THR A 317 32.64 0.55 -30.32
C THR A 317 31.77 -0.61 -30.81
N PRO A 318 32.08 -1.25 -31.96
CA PRO A 318 31.32 -2.39 -32.45
C PRO A 318 31.26 -3.52 -31.42
N GLY A 319 30.06 -4.05 -31.16
CA GLY A 319 29.81 -5.15 -30.23
C GLY A 319 29.73 -4.74 -28.76
N ALA A 320 29.93 -3.45 -28.42
CA ALA A 320 29.72 -2.97 -27.06
C ALA A 320 28.22 -2.99 -26.72
N ARG A 321 27.89 -3.57 -25.57
CA ARG A 321 26.52 -3.78 -25.07
C ARG A 321 26.22 -3.04 -23.79
N ALA A 322 25.02 -2.46 -23.73
CA ALA A 322 24.36 -1.96 -22.53
C ALA A 322 23.13 -2.84 -22.27
N THR A 323 22.95 -3.32 -21.04
CA THR A 323 21.85 -4.22 -20.68
C THR A 323 21.16 -3.73 -19.41
N LEU A 324 19.86 -3.46 -19.50
CA LEU A 324 18.99 -3.24 -18.36
C LEU A 324 18.23 -4.53 -18.05
N THR A 325 18.25 -4.93 -16.77
CA THR A 325 17.29 -5.90 -16.24
C THR A 325 16.15 -5.14 -15.58
N PHE A 326 14.89 -5.46 -15.88
CA PHE A 326 13.76 -4.75 -15.31
C PHE A 326 12.61 -5.71 -14.99
N ASN A 327 11.79 -5.32 -14.01
CA ASN A 327 10.48 -5.92 -13.79
C ASN A 327 9.41 -4.97 -14.33
N GLY A 328 8.53 -5.45 -15.21
CA GLY A 328 7.50 -4.61 -15.83
C GLY A 328 6.92 -5.21 -17.09
N THR A 329 6.18 -4.42 -17.85
CA THR A 329 5.34 -4.88 -18.97
C THR A 329 5.66 -4.17 -20.27
N SER A 330 6.52 -3.16 -20.23
CA SER A 330 7.10 -2.50 -21.39
C SER A 330 8.35 -1.75 -20.97
N VAL A 331 9.27 -1.55 -21.91
CA VAL A 331 10.44 -0.70 -21.74
C VAL A 331 10.63 0.18 -22.97
N SER A 332 10.92 1.46 -22.76
CA SER A 332 11.40 2.36 -23.79
C SER A 332 12.83 2.77 -23.52
N TRP A 333 13.68 2.68 -24.54
CA TRP A 333 15.03 3.21 -24.50
C TRP A 333 15.01 4.68 -24.90
N ILE A 334 15.44 5.53 -23.98
CA ILE A 334 15.66 6.97 -24.16
C ILE A 334 17.12 7.21 -24.50
N GLY A 335 17.37 7.99 -25.54
CA GLY A 335 18.72 8.25 -26.01
C GLY A 335 18.78 9.43 -26.96
N TYR A 336 19.65 9.31 -27.95
CA TYR A 336 19.95 10.38 -28.89
C TYR A 336 19.61 9.99 -30.32
N ARG A 337 19.01 10.92 -31.06
CA ARG A 337 18.95 10.84 -32.51
C ARG A 337 19.60 12.08 -33.13
N GLY A 338 20.45 11.90 -34.14
CA GLY A 338 21.17 13.04 -34.71
C GLY A 338 22.06 12.74 -35.90
N PRO A 339 22.71 13.77 -36.47
CA PRO A 339 23.46 13.66 -37.72
C PRO A 339 24.79 12.91 -37.59
N ASP A 340 25.20 12.57 -36.37
CA ASP A 340 26.39 11.80 -35.98
C ASP A 340 26.05 10.44 -35.36
N ALA A 341 24.75 10.09 -35.29
CA ALA A 341 24.28 8.87 -34.68
C ALA A 341 24.42 7.65 -35.61
N GLY A 342 24.65 6.49 -35.00
CA GLY A 342 24.87 5.22 -35.67
C GLY A 342 23.67 4.29 -35.66
N ILE A 343 23.97 3.01 -35.85
CA ILE A 343 22.98 1.93 -35.87
C ILE A 343 23.22 1.03 -34.65
N ALA A 344 22.15 0.68 -33.95
CA ALA A 344 22.18 -0.25 -32.82
C ALA A 344 21.32 -1.48 -33.09
N ASN A 345 21.75 -2.64 -32.59
CA ASN A 345 20.89 -3.81 -32.48
C ASN A 345 20.23 -3.80 -31.10
N VAL A 346 18.94 -4.14 -31.04
CA VAL A 346 18.19 -4.29 -29.80
C VAL A 346 17.79 -5.74 -29.62
N TYR A 347 17.98 -6.25 -28.40
CA TYR A 347 17.55 -7.57 -27.99
C TYR A 347 16.61 -7.46 -26.78
N LEU A 348 15.54 -8.25 -26.78
CA LEU A 348 14.64 -8.41 -25.65
C LEU A 348 14.71 -9.86 -25.18
N ASP A 349 15.00 -10.07 -23.90
CA ASP A 349 15.14 -11.41 -23.31
C ASP A 349 16.11 -12.32 -24.09
N GLY A 350 17.21 -11.72 -24.53
CA GLY A 350 18.24 -12.36 -25.37
C GLY A 350 17.85 -12.60 -26.83
N SER A 351 16.60 -12.35 -27.21
CA SER A 351 16.09 -12.51 -28.59
C SER A 351 16.26 -11.21 -29.38
N PHE A 352 16.66 -11.29 -30.65
CA PHE A 352 16.82 -10.11 -31.49
C PHE A 352 15.46 -9.45 -31.76
N ALA A 353 15.30 -8.21 -31.29
CA ALA A 353 14.08 -7.42 -31.40
C ALA A 353 14.08 -6.50 -32.62
N GLY A 354 15.26 -6.12 -33.11
CA GLY A 354 15.40 -5.34 -34.32
C GLY A 354 16.66 -4.51 -34.37
N GLN A 355 16.86 -3.85 -35.51
CA GLN A 355 17.92 -2.88 -35.70
C GLN A 355 17.31 -1.48 -35.74
N VAL A 356 17.93 -0.54 -35.01
CA VAL A 356 17.48 0.85 -34.95
C VAL A 356 18.55 1.75 -35.56
N ASP A 357 18.15 2.51 -36.57
CA ASP A 357 18.95 3.60 -37.11
C ASP A 357 18.63 4.88 -36.32
N LEU A 358 19.62 5.35 -35.56
CA LEU A 358 19.48 6.52 -34.68
C LEU A 358 19.67 7.83 -35.46
N TYR A 359 20.00 7.79 -36.75
CA TYR A 359 20.18 9.01 -37.53
C TYR A 359 18.91 9.86 -37.56
N PHE A 360 19.13 11.17 -37.41
CA PHE A 360 18.16 12.21 -37.74
C PHE A 360 18.91 13.43 -38.24
N SER A 361 18.38 14.16 -39.22
CA SER A 361 19.07 15.31 -39.81
C SER A 361 19.26 16.48 -38.83
N ALA A 362 18.47 16.51 -37.75
CA ALA A 362 18.59 17.46 -36.65
C ALA A 362 18.78 16.72 -35.31
N PRO A 363 19.61 17.22 -34.38
CA PRO A 363 19.72 16.64 -33.05
C PRO A 363 18.38 16.56 -32.32
N ARG A 364 18.12 15.42 -31.67
CA ARG A 364 17.04 15.17 -30.73
C ARG A 364 17.62 14.43 -29.53
N GLU A 365 17.87 15.16 -28.47
CA GLU A 365 18.19 14.64 -27.14
C GLU A 365 16.95 14.03 -26.49
N GLN A 366 17.14 13.08 -25.55
CA GLN A 366 16.05 12.39 -24.83
C GLN A 366 14.99 11.79 -25.76
N ALA A 367 15.39 11.37 -26.95
CA ALA A 367 14.49 10.76 -27.92
C ALA A 367 14.16 9.33 -27.49
N ILE A 368 12.88 8.94 -27.56
CA ILE A 368 12.53 7.52 -27.54
C ILE A 368 13.11 6.88 -28.80
N VAL A 369 14.13 6.05 -28.63
CA VAL A 369 14.84 5.38 -29.72
C VAL A 369 14.14 4.07 -30.07
N PHE A 370 13.66 3.37 -29.06
CA PHE A 370 12.96 2.10 -29.18
C PHE A 370 11.95 1.95 -28.05
N THR A 371 10.81 1.32 -28.34
CA THR A 371 9.84 0.85 -27.34
C THR A 371 9.59 -0.61 -27.61
N SER A 372 9.62 -1.44 -26.57
CA SER A 372 9.30 -2.86 -26.70
C SER A 372 7.85 -3.04 -27.14
N PRO A 373 7.51 -4.12 -27.84
CA PRO A 373 6.14 -4.63 -27.82
C PRO A 373 5.68 -4.84 -26.36
N PRO A 374 4.37 -4.95 -26.11
CA PRO A 374 3.88 -5.32 -24.80
C PRO A 374 4.49 -6.65 -24.32
N LEU A 375 4.91 -6.69 -23.07
CA LEU A 375 5.51 -7.85 -22.39
C LEU A 375 4.56 -8.35 -21.30
N ALA A 376 4.73 -9.60 -20.89
CA ALA A 376 4.07 -10.11 -19.69
C ALA A 376 4.56 -9.31 -18.46
N ASP A 377 3.78 -9.25 -17.39
CA ASP A 377 4.29 -8.68 -16.15
C ASP A 377 5.28 -9.65 -15.51
N GLY A 378 6.55 -9.25 -15.47
CA GLY A 378 7.61 -10.14 -15.02
C GLY A 378 8.99 -9.51 -15.18
N ASN A 379 10.01 -10.34 -14.95
CA ASN A 379 11.39 -9.93 -15.15
C ASN A 379 11.78 -10.10 -16.62
N HIS A 380 12.36 -9.04 -17.17
CA HIS A 380 12.79 -8.93 -18.55
C HIS A 380 14.17 -8.30 -18.65
N THR A 381 14.77 -8.40 -19.84
CA THR A 381 16.00 -7.70 -20.19
C THR A 381 15.86 -6.99 -21.52
N ILE A 382 16.37 -5.77 -21.61
CA ILE A 382 16.67 -5.11 -22.88
C ILE A 382 18.18 -4.96 -23.01
N THR A 383 18.72 -5.37 -24.16
CA THR A 383 20.14 -5.19 -24.49
C THR A 383 20.28 -4.38 -25.75
N ILE A 384 21.07 -3.31 -25.68
CA ILE A 384 21.43 -2.41 -26.78
C ILE A 384 22.87 -2.70 -27.16
N GLU A 385 23.11 -3.08 -28.40
CA GLU A 385 24.44 -3.37 -28.94
C GLU A 385 24.80 -2.32 -30.00
N ALA A 386 25.90 -1.59 -29.76
CA ALA A 386 26.45 -0.68 -30.75
C ALA A 386 27.06 -1.47 -31.91
N THR A 387 26.58 -1.26 -33.13
CA THR A 387 27.10 -2.00 -34.31
C THR A 387 28.38 -1.39 -34.87
N GLY A 388 28.68 -0.15 -34.51
CA GLY A 388 29.70 0.69 -35.17
C GLY A 388 29.38 1.05 -36.62
N GLN A 389 28.20 0.67 -37.12
CA GLN A 389 27.71 1.04 -38.44
C GLN A 389 26.94 2.36 -38.38
N LYS A 390 26.82 2.99 -39.53
CA LYS A 390 26.01 4.19 -39.74
C LYS A 390 25.41 4.18 -41.13
N ASN A 391 24.28 4.87 -41.32
CA ASN A 391 23.80 5.11 -42.67
C ASN A 391 24.68 6.14 -43.41
N THR A 392 24.50 6.25 -44.72
CA THR A 392 25.33 7.12 -45.58
C THR A 392 25.16 8.62 -45.32
N ALA A 393 24.03 9.02 -44.72
CA ALA A 393 23.76 10.42 -44.40
C ALA A 393 24.37 10.84 -43.05
N SER A 394 24.70 9.87 -42.19
CA SER A 394 25.30 10.14 -40.89
C SER A 394 26.81 10.41 -40.99
N SER A 395 27.29 11.33 -40.15
CA SER A 395 28.69 11.69 -39.98
C SER A 395 29.43 10.74 -39.02
N GLY A 396 28.73 10.05 -38.12
CA GLY A 396 29.31 9.21 -37.07
C GLY A 396 28.50 7.93 -36.81
N ALA A 397 28.94 7.12 -35.86
CA ALA A 397 28.31 5.86 -35.49
C ALA A 397 27.90 5.81 -34.00
N GLN A 398 27.59 6.97 -33.42
CA GLN A 398 27.32 7.10 -31.99
C GLN A 398 26.02 6.41 -31.59
N VAL A 399 26.08 5.62 -30.52
CA VAL A 399 24.92 5.06 -29.82
C VAL A 399 24.93 5.60 -28.39
N VAL A 400 23.77 6.08 -27.92
CA VAL A 400 23.64 6.74 -26.61
C VAL A 400 22.54 6.08 -25.80
N VAL A 401 22.87 5.69 -24.57
CA VAL A 401 21.92 5.31 -23.52
C VAL A 401 21.84 6.48 -22.55
N ASP A 402 20.68 7.13 -22.52
CA ASP A 402 20.39 8.25 -21.61
C ASP A 402 19.56 7.72 -20.44
N ALA A 403 18.43 7.09 -20.73
CA ALA A 403 17.57 6.48 -19.72
C ALA A 403 16.70 5.35 -20.31
N PHE A 404 15.91 4.72 -19.44
CA PHE A 404 14.89 3.76 -19.79
C PHE A 404 13.58 4.09 -19.07
N ASP A 405 12.49 4.19 -19.81
CA ASP A 405 11.15 4.26 -19.20
C ASP A 405 10.60 2.84 -19.09
N VAL A 406 10.43 2.34 -17.86
CA VAL A 406 9.85 1.02 -17.58
C VAL A 406 8.40 1.21 -17.15
N MET A 407 7.48 0.55 -17.84
CA MET A 407 6.06 0.52 -17.47
C MET A 407 5.78 -0.64 -16.51
N ARG A 408 5.04 -0.35 -15.45
CA ARG A 408 4.56 -1.33 -14.46
C ARG A 408 3.07 -1.11 -14.19
N PRO A 409 2.29 -2.18 -13.99
CA PRO A 409 0.94 -2.03 -13.47
C PRO A 409 1.00 -1.42 -12.06
N GLY A 410 0.18 -0.42 -11.76
CA GLY A 410 0.14 0.12 -10.40
C GLY A 410 -0.41 1.53 -10.24
N THR A 411 -0.03 2.19 -9.16
CA THR A 411 -0.27 3.61 -8.94
C THR A 411 0.96 4.21 -8.29
N ARG A 412 1.42 5.33 -8.82
CA ARG A 412 2.47 6.14 -8.19
C ARG A 412 1.82 7.14 -7.25
N PHE A 413 2.37 7.26 -6.06
CA PHE A 413 2.02 8.25 -5.05
C PHE A 413 3.24 9.11 -4.80
N GLU A 414 3.09 10.42 -4.95
CA GLU A 414 4.20 11.36 -4.82
C GLU A 414 4.47 11.65 -3.34
N GLU A 415 5.73 11.92 -3.00
CA GLU A 415 6.18 12.24 -1.64
C GLU A 415 5.44 13.41 -0.97
N THR A 416 4.79 14.26 -1.76
CA THR A 416 3.96 15.40 -1.30
C THR A 416 2.51 15.02 -0.95
N GLU A 417 2.07 13.79 -1.19
CA GLU A 417 0.69 13.35 -0.96
C GLU A 417 0.37 13.11 0.52
N SER A 418 0.08 14.19 1.24
CA SER A 418 -0.22 14.20 2.68
C SER A 418 -1.45 13.38 3.13
N SER A 419 -2.31 12.94 2.20
CA SER A 419 -3.43 12.05 2.48
C SER A 419 -3.00 10.62 2.81
N VAL A 420 -1.82 10.21 2.32
CA VAL A 420 -1.31 8.84 2.42
C VAL A 420 0.10 8.75 2.97
N ILE A 421 0.86 9.87 3.00
CA ILE A 421 2.21 9.93 3.56
C ILE A 421 2.25 10.84 4.77
N THR A 422 2.85 10.35 5.86
CA THR A 422 3.13 11.12 7.08
C THR A 422 4.62 11.16 7.35
N TYR A 423 5.14 12.35 7.66
CA TYR A 423 6.52 12.56 8.09
C TYR A 423 6.56 12.82 9.60
N THR A 424 7.43 12.12 10.34
CA THR A 424 7.66 12.45 11.75
C THR A 424 8.36 13.79 11.84
N ASN A 425 7.86 14.70 12.70
CA ASN A 425 8.38 16.06 12.86
C ASN A 425 8.72 16.71 11.51
N PRO A 426 7.73 17.18 10.73
CA PRO A 426 7.94 17.58 9.33
C PRO A 426 9.11 18.54 9.06
N GLY A 427 9.56 19.33 10.05
CA GLY A 427 10.76 20.15 9.95
C GLY A 427 12.08 19.39 9.81
N ASP A 428 12.09 18.08 10.09
CA ASP A 428 13.24 17.19 9.89
C ASP A 428 13.39 16.75 8.42
N TRP A 429 12.37 16.99 7.59
CA TRP A 429 12.35 16.68 6.16
C TRP A 429 12.35 17.96 5.33
N VAL A 430 13.33 18.08 4.44
CA VAL A 430 13.37 19.14 3.44
C VAL A 430 12.60 18.67 2.22
N GLN A 431 11.44 19.28 1.99
CA GLN A 431 10.58 19.02 0.83
C GLN A 431 10.73 20.09 -0.25
N GLY A 432 10.42 19.75 -1.50
CA GLY A 432 10.36 20.72 -2.59
C GLY A 432 11.72 21.10 -3.17
N ASN A 433 12.71 20.23 -3.09
CA ASN A 433 13.98 20.43 -3.78
C ASN A 433 13.78 20.25 -5.30
N LEU A 434 13.69 21.38 -6.01
CA LEU A 434 13.27 21.43 -7.41
C LEU A 434 14.38 20.95 -8.37
N ASN A 435 14.20 19.78 -8.97
CA ASN A 435 14.98 19.35 -10.13
C ASN A 435 14.11 18.50 -11.06
N ARG A 436 14.11 18.79 -12.37
CA ARG A 436 13.27 18.14 -13.39
C ARG A 436 13.51 16.64 -13.54
N ALA A 437 14.59 16.12 -12.99
CA ALA A 437 14.89 14.69 -13.01
C ALA A 437 14.11 13.87 -11.97
N TRP A 438 13.38 14.51 -11.03
CA TRP A 438 12.54 13.83 -10.03
C TRP A 438 11.10 13.62 -10.52
N SER A 439 10.37 12.71 -9.88
CA SER A 439 8.94 12.55 -10.14
C SER A 439 8.22 13.87 -9.78
N LEU A 440 7.48 14.44 -10.75
CA LEU A 440 6.91 15.80 -10.68
C LEU A 440 7.88 16.95 -10.30
N GLY A 441 9.19 16.69 -10.27
CA GLY A 441 10.24 17.67 -10.03
C GLY A 441 10.55 17.99 -8.57
N THR A 442 10.06 17.24 -7.58
CA THR A 442 10.32 17.47 -6.14
C THR A 442 10.78 16.21 -5.42
N ILE A 443 11.36 16.35 -4.22
CA ILE A 443 11.68 15.25 -3.30
C ILE A 443 11.46 15.67 -1.85
N ALA A 444 11.40 14.68 -0.96
CA ALA A 444 11.56 14.81 0.48
C ALA A 444 12.89 14.17 0.92
N ALA A 445 13.76 14.94 1.58
CA ALA A 445 15.04 14.43 2.06
C ALA A 445 15.27 14.74 3.53
N SER A 446 15.84 13.79 4.27
CA SER A 446 16.26 14.00 5.65
C SER A 446 17.60 13.31 5.92
N ASN A 447 18.40 13.92 6.78
CA ASN A 447 19.61 13.32 7.37
C ASN A 447 19.51 13.24 8.90
N VAL A 448 18.32 13.50 9.48
CA VAL A 448 18.08 13.51 10.92
C VAL A 448 17.83 12.08 11.40
N PRO A 449 18.69 11.50 12.26
CA PRO A 449 18.52 10.13 12.72
C PRO A 449 17.18 9.94 13.44
N GLY A 450 16.44 8.89 13.07
CA GLY A 450 15.11 8.58 13.59
C GLY A 450 13.96 9.30 12.87
N ALA A 451 14.24 10.21 11.93
CA ALA A 451 13.20 10.77 11.07
C ALA A 451 12.59 9.69 10.17
N ARG A 452 11.27 9.68 10.04
CA ARG A 452 10.51 8.66 9.31
C ARG A 452 9.57 9.30 8.28
N ALA A 453 9.47 8.66 7.14
CA ALA A 453 8.38 8.82 6.17
C ALA A 453 7.56 7.52 6.19
N THR A 454 6.29 7.61 6.58
CA THR A 454 5.36 6.47 6.63
C THR A 454 4.29 6.66 5.56
N PHE A 455 4.27 5.74 4.60
CA PHE A 455 3.30 5.67 3.53
C PHE A 455 2.27 4.57 3.82
N THR A 456 0.99 4.92 3.74
CA THR A 456 -0.14 3.98 3.87
C THR A 456 -0.73 3.71 2.49
N PHE A 457 -0.85 2.45 2.13
CA PHE A 457 -1.37 2.04 0.83
C PHE A 457 -2.34 0.87 0.95
N THR A 458 -3.00 0.54 -0.16
CA THR A 458 -3.70 -0.73 -0.31
C THR A 458 -3.27 -1.37 -1.61
N GLY A 459 -2.88 -2.63 -1.53
CA GLY A 459 -2.36 -3.36 -2.66
C GLY A 459 -1.64 -4.63 -2.24
N THR A 460 -0.92 -5.23 -3.18
CA THR A 460 -0.18 -6.48 -2.99
C THR A 460 1.34 -6.28 -3.00
N SER A 461 1.82 -5.08 -3.32
CA SER A 461 3.24 -4.73 -3.27
C SER A 461 3.42 -3.22 -3.26
N VAL A 462 4.53 -2.74 -2.70
CA VAL A 462 4.97 -1.34 -2.77
C VAL A 462 6.45 -1.26 -3.12
N SER A 463 6.84 -0.25 -3.89
CA SER A 463 8.23 0.14 -4.10
C SER A 463 8.46 1.56 -3.61
N TRP A 464 9.60 1.79 -2.96
CA TRP A 464 10.10 3.12 -2.61
C TRP A 464 11.01 3.61 -3.73
N ILE A 465 10.64 4.75 -4.31
CA ILE A 465 11.40 5.47 -5.31
C ILE A 465 12.15 6.61 -4.63
N GLY A 466 13.44 6.75 -4.93
CA GLY A 466 14.30 7.72 -4.27
C GLY A 466 15.55 8.04 -5.08
N SER A 467 16.68 8.20 -4.39
CA SER A 467 17.97 8.33 -5.07
C SER A 467 19.05 7.54 -4.40
N ARG A 468 19.99 7.07 -5.22
CA ARG A 468 21.28 6.60 -4.76
C ARG A 468 22.36 7.55 -5.26
N LYS A 469 23.18 8.08 -4.36
CA LYS A 469 24.20 9.08 -4.70
C LYS A 469 25.34 9.10 -3.71
N SER A 470 26.35 9.91 -4.02
CA SER A 470 27.55 10.04 -3.19
C SER A 470 27.29 10.69 -1.83
N THR A 471 26.09 11.23 -1.60
CA THR A 471 25.69 11.93 -0.37
C THR A 471 24.59 11.22 0.43
N THR A 472 24.08 10.09 -0.06
CA THR A 472 23.01 9.35 0.62
C THR A 472 23.57 8.32 1.61
N GLY A 473 22.79 8.04 2.64
CA GLY A 473 23.15 7.20 3.78
C GLY A 473 22.38 5.89 3.80
N ILE A 474 22.16 5.39 5.01
CA ILE A 474 21.51 4.12 5.25
C ILE A 474 20.11 4.36 5.83
N ALA A 475 19.11 3.67 5.29
CA ALA A 475 17.74 3.70 5.78
C ALA A 475 17.30 2.34 6.34
N ASN A 476 16.52 2.34 7.41
CA ASN A 476 15.77 1.16 7.82
C ASN A 476 14.40 1.18 7.13
N VAL A 477 13.96 0.02 6.68
CA VAL A 477 12.65 -0.17 6.05
C VAL A 477 11.80 -1.07 6.94
N TYR A 478 10.57 -0.62 7.22
CA TYR A 478 9.57 -1.37 7.95
C TYR A 478 8.32 -1.57 7.10
N LEU A 479 7.72 -2.75 7.16
CA LEU A 479 6.40 -3.05 6.61
C LEU A 479 5.47 -3.38 7.77
N ASP A 480 4.31 -2.71 7.84
CA ASP A 480 3.31 -2.91 8.89
C ASP A 480 3.88 -2.82 10.32
N GLY A 481 4.84 -1.90 10.49
CA GLY A 481 5.56 -1.69 11.74
C GLY A 481 6.66 -2.71 12.05
N ALA A 482 6.77 -3.80 11.28
CA ALA A 482 7.82 -4.79 11.43
C ALA A 482 9.07 -4.40 10.61
N PHE A 483 10.25 -4.50 11.20
CA PHE A 483 11.51 -4.27 10.50
C PHE A 483 11.71 -5.31 9.40
N VAL A 484 12.02 -4.86 8.19
CA VAL A 484 12.22 -5.72 7.01
C VAL A 484 13.69 -5.80 6.65
N THR A 485 14.31 -4.65 6.39
CA THR A 485 15.68 -4.59 5.93
C THR A 485 16.30 -3.23 6.19
N GLN A 486 17.62 -3.19 6.08
CA GLN A 486 18.41 -1.96 6.04
C GLN A 486 18.94 -1.78 4.61
N VAL A 487 18.79 -0.58 4.04
CA VAL A 487 19.18 -0.27 2.67
C VAL A 487 20.27 0.80 2.69
N ASP A 488 21.47 0.45 2.19
CA ASP A 488 22.51 1.43 1.87
C ASP A 488 22.16 2.07 0.52
N THR A 489 21.87 3.36 0.53
CA THR A 489 21.53 4.10 -0.69
C THR A 489 22.72 4.85 -1.25
N TYR A 490 23.95 4.58 -0.78
CA TYR A 490 25.15 5.13 -1.41
C TYR A 490 25.36 4.58 -2.83
N PHE A 491 25.72 5.47 -3.76
CA PHE A 491 26.27 5.10 -5.06
C PHE A 491 27.30 6.15 -5.48
N PRO A 492 28.41 5.77 -6.17
CA PRO A 492 29.47 6.71 -6.54
C PRO A 492 29.02 7.75 -7.57
N THR A 493 28.00 7.43 -8.37
CA THR A 493 27.33 8.33 -9.33
C THR A 493 25.89 8.58 -8.90
N ASP A 494 25.30 9.69 -9.32
CA ASP A 494 23.94 10.06 -8.93
C ASP A 494 22.90 9.28 -9.76
N GLY A 495 22.23 8.31 -9.14
CA GLY A 495 21.02 7.65 -9.64
C GLY A 495 19.76 8.31 -9.06
N LEU A 496 18.96 8.92 -9.93
CA LEU A 496 17.73 9.64 -9.59
C LEU A 496 16.52 8.79 -10.01
N GLN A 497 15.43 8.84 -9.23
CA GLN A 497 14.25 7.96 -9.38
C GLN A 497 14.54 6.45 -9.31
N ASP A 498 15.63 6.09 -8.64
CA ASP A 498 16.00 4.70 -8.40
C ASP A 498 14.90 3.98 -7.61
N THR A 499 14.59 2.74 -8.01
CA THR A 499 13.85 1.82 -7.13
C THR A 499 14.76 1.39 -5.99
N ILE A 500 14.58 1.99 -4.81
CA ILE A 500 15.43 1.77 -3.64
C ILE A 500 15.09 0.46 -2.96
N PHE A 501 13.80 0.16 -2.86
CA PHE A 501 13.27 -1.03 -2.21
C PHE A 501 11.97 -1.44 -2.87
N THR A 502 11.74 -2.74 -3.00
CA THR A 502 10.44 -3.33 -3.34
C THR A 502 10.08 -4.33 -2.26
N SER A 503 8.84 -4.26 -1.75
CA SER A 503 8.36 -5.20 -0.75
C SER A 503 8.33 -6.63 -1.31
N PRO A 504 8.52 -7.65 -0.48
CA PRO A 504 8.00 -8.98 -0.80
C PRO A 504 6.50 -8.91 -1.14
N PRO A 505 5.94 -9.90 -1.85
CA PRO A 505 4.50 -9.97 -2.08
C PRO A 505 3.73 -9.92 -0.76
N LEU A 506 2.69 -9.09 -0.73
CA LEU A 506 1.79 -8.87 0.40
C LEU A 506 0.41 -9.47 0.08
N ALA A 507 -0.35 -9.77 1.12
CA ALA A 507 -1.76 -10.08 0.94
C ALA A 507 -2.49 -8.85 0.39
N ALA A 508 -3.54 -9.02 -0.40
CA ALA A 508 -4.34 -7.89 -0.84
C ALA A 508 -5.00 -7.23 0.39
N GLY A 509 -4.66 -5.98 0.66
CA GLY A 509 -5.15 -5.28 1.84
C GLY A 509 -4.43 -3.96 2.08
N SER A 510 -4.77 -3.30 3.18
CA SER A 510 -4.10 -2.08 3.58
C SER A 510 -2.81 -2.39 4.34
N HIS A 511 -1.76 -1.66 4.00
CA HIS A 511 -0.41 -1.83 4.51
C HIS A 511 0.25 -0.48 4.76
N THR A 512 1.35 -0.50 5.51
CA THR A 512 2.23 0.65 5.70
C THR A 512 3.67 0.30 5.33
N LEU A 513 4.34 1.22 4.62
CA LEU A 513 5.78 1.21 4.41
C LEU A 513 6.38 2.39 5.17
N THR A 514 7.33 2.13 6.06
CA THR A 514 8.07 3.18 6.76
C THR A 514 9.53 3.17 6.37
N VAL A 515 10.02 4.31 5.89
CA VAL A 515 11.43 4.59 5.64
C VAL A 515 11.96 5.43 6.79
N GLU A 516 12.95 4.91 7.52
CA GLU A 516 13.57 5.57 8.67
C GLU A 516 15.03 5.91 8.39
N VAL A 517 15.41 7.16 8.66
CA VAL A 517 16.79 7.62 8.56
C VAL A 517 17.61 7.09 9.72
N THR A 518 18.66 6.32 9.45
CA THR A 518 19.48 5.72 10.53
C THR A 518 20.54 6.67 11.08
N GLY A 519 20.93 7.69 10.30
CA GLY A 519 22.13 8.49 10.58
C GLY A 519 23.45 7.78 10.26
N GLN A 520 23.40 6.54 9.75
CA GLN A 520 24.57 5.79 9.30
C GLN A 520 24.78 6.00 7.80
N ARG A 521 26.00 5.72 7.33
CA ARG A 521 26.36 5.79 5.92
C ARG A 521 27.47 4.81 5.57
N ASN A 522 27.55 4.46 4.29
CA ASN A 522 28.76 3.91 3.71
C ASN A 522 29.98 4.80 4.00
N PRO A 523 31.17 4.26 4.34
CA PRO A 523 32.37 5.07 4.54
C PRO A 523 32.75 5.95 3.34
N ALA A 524 32.39 5.54 2.11
CA ALA A 524 32.62 6.29 0.89
C ALA A 524 31.58 7.39 0.63
N SER A 525 30.48 7.43 1.40
CA SER A 525 29.47 8.48 1.30
C SER A 525 29.89 9.75 2.02
N ALA A 526 29.61 10.90 1.40
CA ALA A 526 29.89 12.22 1.94
C ALA A 526 28.87 12.66 3.00
N SER A 527 27.68 12.05 3.08
CA SER A 527 26.61 12.44 4.02
C SER A 527 25.69 11.25 4.37
N THR A 528 24.61 11.49 5.10
CA THR A 528 23.68 10.47 5.63
C THR A 528 22.24 10.70 5.15
N TYR A 529 22.06 11.39 4.03
CA TYR A 529 20.72 11.72 3.53
C TYR A 529 19.96 10.47 3.10
N VAL A 530 18.67 10.44 3.39
CA VAL A 530 17.70 9.51 2.83
C VAL A 530 16.69 10.33 2.05
N VAL A 531 16.38 9.87 0.84
CA VAL A 531 15.54 10.61 -0.12
C VAL A 531 14.33 9.77 -0.48
N VAL A 532 13.15 10.33 -0.28
CA VAL A 532 11.87 9.82 -0.77
C VAL A 532 11.41 10.71 -1.91
N ASP A 533 11.20 10.11 -3.07
CA ASP A 533 10.70 10.76 -4.28
C ASP A 533 9.24 10.34 -4.54
N ALA A 534 8.98 9.04 -4.55
CA ALA A 534 7.62 8.52 -4.73
C ALA A 534 7.48 7.09 -4.16
N PHE A 535 6.25 6.58 -4.20
CA PHE A 535 5.93 5.19 -3.91
C PHE A 535 5.08 4.59 -5.02
N ASP A 536 5.49 3.43 -5.54
CA ASP A 536 4.75 2.72 -6.58
C ASP A 536 4.05 1.50 -5.99
N VAL A 537 2.72 1.45 -6.06
CA VAL A 537 1.88 0.40 -5.46
C VAL A 537 1.30 -0.50 -6.55
N ARG A 538 1.40 -1.82 -6.38
CA ARG A 538 0.66 -2.80 -7.17
C ARG A 538 -0.67 -3.11 -6.48
N PRO A 539 -1.81 -3.12 -7.19
CA PRO A 539 -3.13 -3.38 -6.61
C PRO A 539 -3.30 -4.80 -6.06
#